data_AF-A0ABD5U9L8-F1
#
_entry.id   AF-A0ABD5U9L8-F1
#
_cell.length_a   1.000
_cell.length_b   1.000
_cell.length_c   1.000
_cell.angle_alpha   90.00
_cell.angle_beta   90.00
_cell.angle_gamma   90.00
#
_symmetry.space_group_name_H-M   'P 1'
#
loop_
_entity.id
_entity.type
_entity.pdbx_description
1 polymer ?
#
loop_
_entity_poly.entity_id
_entity_poly.type
_entity_poly.pdbx_seq_one_letter_code
_entity_poly.pdbx_strand_id
1 'polypeptide(L)'
;MVEKGEPLPLVPGVELTLTSTDDGVSVRVTEPGPENERRVIYSSTQSRTFYTSDLKRGTIANKLRDGVSEGIDGDAVAGAFHKVCSTLDARHDEVAKALQAPVVTQLLDETDEVHFYRAGRNGRIVIKLTREDHHAKIEFTPGEWVRGATAKLEEQYVAAFFPAEVDVEDEHWNELKAVWREVASVIEGDDYDSIDAISDDVLSRLRNWVSVPFDTREALDRAPTNVVHEEDVSNFDALDTTGPVVWVQGEAIRDCVSDVGSHKLYPEIISRLRERGDILGPQKRIGNHRVYPFTPTLIEYDPENLATIAETRDEPERFIGRL
;
A
#
# COMPACT_ATOMS: atom_id res chain seq x y z
N MET A 1 -15.94 -30.16 5.84
CA MET A 1 -15.41 -28.91 5.25
C MET A 1 -16.57 -27.93 5.31
N VAL A 2 -16.36 -26.66 5.65
CA VAL A 2 -17.48 -25.70 5.57
C VAL A 2 -17.52 -25.23 4.13
N GLU A 3 -18.29 -25.93 3.30
CA GLU A 3 -18.57 -25.44 1.95
C GLU A 3 -19.64 -24.36 2.05
N LYS A 4 -19.49 -23.30 1.24
CA LYS A 4 -20.35 -22.12 1.27
C LYS A 4 -21.81 -22.56 1.04
N GLY A 5 -22.68 -22.28 2.01
CA GLY A 5 -24.10 -22.63 1.94
C GLY A 5 -24.45 -24.10 2.29
N GLU A 6 -23.48 -24.96 2.64
CA GLU A 6 -23.80 -26.31 3.10
C GLU A 6 -24.41 -26.29 4.52
N PRO A 7 -25.49 -27.05 4.76
CA PRO A 7 -26.06 -27.20 6.09
C PRO A 7 -25.13 -27.97 7.03
N LEU A 8 -24.80 -27.37 8.18
CA LEU A 8 -24.08 -27.97 9.28
C LEU A 8 -25.08 -28.54 10.29
N PRO A 9 -25.12 -29.87 10.52
CA PRO A 9 -26.06 -30.44 11.47
C PRO A 9 -25.69 -30.05 12.91
N LEU A 10 -26.65 -29.51 13.66
CA LEU A 10 -26.50 -29.25 15.10
C LEU A 10 -26.96 -30.48 15.90
N VAL A 11 -28.22 -30.87 15.68
CA VAL A 11 -28.85 -32.09 16.22
C VAL A 11 -29.72 -32.69 15.12
N PRO A 12 -30.25 -33.92 15.25
CA PRO A 12 -31.09 -34.52 14.20
C PRO A 12 -32.24 -33.59 13.76
N GLY A 13 -32.24 -33.21 12.48
CA GLY A 13 -33.24 -32.33 11.87
C GLY A 13 -33.00 -30.83 12.03
N VAL A 14 -32.09 -30.38 12.91
CA VAL A 14 -31.76 -28.97 13.09
C VAL A 14 -30.42 -28.65 12.43
N GLU A 15 -30.42 -27.69 11.52
CA GLU A 15 -29.30 -27.38 10.66
C GLU A 15 -28.95 -25.90 10.70
N LEU A 16 -27.66 -25.61 10.76
CA LEU A 16 -27.07 -24.29 10.65
C LEU A 16 -26.54 -24.09 9.23
N THR A 17 -26.96 -23.02 8.56
CA THR A 17 -26.43 -22.60 7.26
C THR A 17 -25.72 -21.27 7.42
N LEU A 18 -24.50 -21.19 6.88
CA LEU A 18 -23.71 -19.96 6.80
C LEU A 18 -23.62 -19.52 5.34
N THR A 19 -24.09 -18.32 5.05
CA THR A 19 -24.00 -17.74 3.70
C THR A 19 -23.26 -16.41 3.77
N SER A 20 -22.18 -16.27 3.02
CA SER A 20 -21.49 -14.98 2.90
C SER A 20 -22.34 -14.01 2.10
N THR A 21 -22.45 -12.79 2.63
CA THR A 21 -23.13 -11.62 2.05
C THR A 21 -22.14 -10.46 2.03
N ASP A 22 -22.44 -9.35 1.36
CA ASP A 22 -21.53 -8.19 1.38
C ASP A 22 -21.43 -7.56 2.79
N ASP A 23 -22.55 -7.54 3.53
CA ASP A 23 -22.63 -6.99 4.91
C ASP A 23 -22.08 -7.91 6.01
N GLY A 24 -21.61 -9.11 5.67
CA GLY A 24 -21.14 -10.10 6.65
C GLY A 24 -21.53 -11.53 6.33
N VAL A 25 -22.02 -12.27 7.33
CA VAL A 25 -22.44 -13.68 7.19
C VAL A 25 -23.86 -13.82 7.67
N SER A 26 -24.74 -14.28 6.79
CA SER A 26 -26.08 -14.72 7.14
C SER A 26 -25.98 -16.04 7.91
N VAL A 27 -26.37 -15.99 9.19
CA VAL A 27 -26.47 -17.14 10.08
C VAL A 27 -27.93 -17.55 10.15
N ARG A 28 -28.27 -18.66 9.50
CA ARG A 28 -29.63 -19.20 9.47
C ARG A 28 -29.67 -20.56 10.13
N VAL A 29 -30.56 -20.77 11.08
CA VAL A 29 -30.82 -22.08 11.69
C VAL A 29 -32.24 -22.50 11.37
N THR A 30 -32.39 -23.72 10.87
CA THR A 30 -33.67 -24.30 10.50
C THR A 30 -33.91 -25.62 11.22
N GLU A 31 -35.19 -25.92 11.45
CA GLU A 31 -35.67 -27.18 12.03
C GLU A 31 -36.76 -27.79 11.13
N PRO A 32 -37.17 -29.04 11.36
CA PRO A 32 -38.28 -29.64 10.64
C PRO A 32 -39.59 -28.94 11.02
N GLY A 33 -40.32 -28.44 10.02
CA GLY A 33 -41.64 -27.85 10.17
C GLY A 33 -42.77 -28.81 9.77
N PRO A 34 -44.03 -28.37 9.89
CA PRO A 34 -45.16 -29.11 9.35
C PRO A 34 -45.01 -29.29 7.83
N GLU A 35 -45.54 -30.41 7.31
CA GLU A 35 -45.62 -30.68 5.86
C GLU A 35 -44.27 -30.75 5.11
N ASN A 36 -43.20 -31.20 5.77
CA ASN A 36 -41.82 -31.28 5.23
C ASN A 36 -41.19 -29.92 4.88
N GLU A 37 -41.77 -28.79 5.32
CA GLU A 37 -41.13 -27.49 5.17
C GLU A 37 -40.03 -27.29 6.24
N ARG A 38 -38.99 -26.52 5.93
CA ARG A 38 -37.98 -26.14 6.91
C ARG A 38 -38.40 -24.85 7.61
N ARG A 39 -38.67 -24.92 8.91
CA ARG A 39 -38.98 -23.75 9.72
C ARG A 39 -37.69 -23.03 10.12
N VAL A 40 -37.65 -21.71 9.95
CA VAL A 40 -36.52 -20.89 10.41
C VAL A 40 -36.72 -20.54 11.88
N ILE A 41 -35.79 -20.95 12.74
CA ILE A 41 -35.81 -20.64 14.17
C ILE A 41 -34.91 -19.46 14.52
N TYR A 42 -33.89 -19.22 13.71
CA TYR A 42 -33.02 -18.06 13.85
C TYR A 42 -32.50 -17.64 12.48
N SER A 43 -32.49 -16.33 12.23
CA SER A 43 -31.87 -15.75 11.05
C SER A 43 -31.37 -14.37 11.40
N SER A 44 -30.09 -14.11 11.15
CA SER A 44 -29.50 -12.79 11.36
C SER A 44 -28.21 -12.66 10.57
N THR A 45 -27.94 -11.46 10.07
CA THR A 45 -26.62 -11.10 9.55
C THR A 45 -25.68 -10.81 10.72
N GLN A 46 -24.52 -11.45 10.70
CA GLN A 46 -23.49 -11.37 11.72
C GLN A 46 -22.16 -10.96 11.09
N SER A 47 -21.25 -10.42 11.90
CA SER A 47 -19.88 -10.15 11.44
C SER A 47 -19.21 -11.45 10.98
N ARG A 48 -18.30 -11.40 10.01
CA ARG A 48 -17.58 -12.59 9.50
C ARG A 48 -16.87 -13.38 10.57
N THR A 49 -16.44 -12.73 11.64
CA THR A 49 -15.77 -13.32 12.81
C THR A 49 -16.70 -13.57 14.00
N PHE A 50 -18.03 -13.57 13.83
CA PHE A 50 -18.94 -13.72 14.97
C PHE A 50 -18.66 -14.97 15.81
N TYR A 51 -18.20 -16.03 15.15
CA TYR A 51 -17.87 -17.31 15.75
C TYR A 51 -16.60 -17.25 16.59
N THR A 52 -15.87 -16.14 16.72
CA THR A 52 -14.75 -15.95 17.66
C THR A 52 -15.17 -15.24 18.95
N SER A 53 -16.34 -14.57 18.94
CA SER A 53 -16.82 -13.76 20.06
C SER A 53 -17.72 -14.55 21.01
N ASP A 54 -17.26 -14.76 22.24
CA ASP A 54 -18.05 -15.45 23.28
C ASP A 54 -19.41 -14.79 23.55
N LEU A 55 -19.47 -13.47 23.52
CA LEU A 55 -20.71 -12.72 23.69
C LEU A 55 -21.71 -13.00 22.56
N LYS A 56 -21.26 -12.95 21.30
CA LYS A 56 -22.12 -13.24 20.14
C LYS A 56 -22.54 -14.70 20.13
N ARG A 57 -21.60 -15.62 20.37
CA ARG A 57 -21.86 -17.07 20.50
C ARG A 57 -22.95 -17.33 21.55
N GLY A 58 -22.80 -16.80 22.76
CA GLY A 58 -23.77 -16.98 23.84
C GLY A 58 -25.14 -16.37 23.55
N THR A 59 -25.18 -15.19 22.91
CA THR A 59 -26.43 -14.53 22.52
C THR A 59 -27.21 -15.37 21.50
N ILE A 60 -26.52 -15.92 20.49
CA ILE A 60 -27.15 -16.77 19.49
C ILE A 60 -27.59 -18.10 20.12
N ALA A 61 -26.72 -18.73 20.90
CA ALA A 61 -27.01 -20.00 21.57
C ALA A 61 -28.25 -19.91 22.47
N ASN A 62 -28.42 -18.81 23.22
CA ASN A 62 -29.61 -18.59 24.03
C ASN A 62 -30.87 -18.43 23.17
N LYS A 63 -30.80 -17.67 22.07
CA LYS A 63 -31.93 -17.55 21.12
C LYS A 63 -32.30 -18.88 20.49
N LEU A 64 -31.32 -19.74 20.19
CA LEU A 64 -31.57 -21.08 19.66
C LEU A 64 -32.22 -21.99 20.71
N ARG A 65 -31.72 -21.94 21.96
CA ARG A 65 -32.28 -22.69 23.09
C ARG A 65 -33.77 -22.39 23.30
N ASP A 66 -34.13 -21.12 23.22
CA ASP A 66 -35.50 -20.65 23.45
C ASP A 66 -36.39 -20.73 22.20
N GLY A 67 -35.80 -20.87 21.02
CA GLY A 67 -36.48 -20.73 19.72
C GLY A 67 -36.90 -22.04 19.04
N VAL A 68 -36.39 -23.19 19.50
CA VAL A 68 -36.73 -24.51 18.95
C VAL A 68 -38.14 -24.97 19.34
N SER A 69 -38.75 -25.84 18.51
CA SER A 69 -40.05 -26.42 18.79
C SER A 69 -40.07 -27.37 20.00
N GLU A 70 -41.24 -27.52 20.62
CA GLU A 70 -41.46 -28.53 21.67
C GLU A 70 -41.06 -29.92 21.18
N GLY A 71 -40.27 -30.63 22.00
CA GLY A 71 -39.72 -31.95 21.68
C GLY A 71 -38.28 -31.94 21.14
N ILE A 72 -37.71 -30.77 20.84
CA ILE A 72 -36.29 -30.60 20.54
C ILE A 72 -35.59 -30.07 21.81
N ASP A 73 -34.47 -30.71 22.18
CA ASP A 73 -33.67 -30.27 23.32
C ASP A 73 -32.89 -28.99 22.98
N GLY A 74 -33.39 -27.85 23.45
CA GLY A 74 -32.77 -26.53 23.24
C GLY A 74 -31.37 -26.41 23.83
N ASP A 75 -31.08 -27.08 24.94
CA ASP A 75 -29.73 -27.07 25.55
C ASP A 75 -28.75 -27.88 24.69
N ALA A 76 -29.19 -29.01 24.13
CA ALA A 76 -28.40 -29.78 23.17
C ALA A 76 -28.11 -28.98 21.89
N VAL A 77 -29.09 -28.22 21.37
CA VAL A 77 -28.89 -27.34 20.20
C VAL A 77 -27.90 -26.23 20.51
N ALA A 78 -28.03 -25.56 21.66
CA ALA A 78 -27.10 -24.52 22.10
C ALA A 78 -25.67 -25.06 22.28
N GLY A 79 -25.53 -26.24 22.90
CA GLY A 79 -24.25 -26.93 23.07
C GLY A 79 -23.61 -27.33 21.73
N ALA A 80 -24.40 -27.87 20.80
CA ALA A 80 -23.96 -28.20 19.46
C ALA A 80 -23.51 -26.96 18.68
N PHE A 81 -24.25 -25.86 18.77
CA PHE A 81 -23.87 -24.58 18.17
C PHE A 81 -22.53 -24.07 18.70
N HIS A 82 -22.30 -24.10 20.02
CA HIS A 82 -21.01 -23.75 20.59
C HIS A 82 -19.87 -24.62 20.05
N LYS A 83 -20.10 -25.94 19.94
CA LYS A 83 -19.13 -26.88 19.38
C LYS A 83 -18.81 -26.56 17.92
N VAL A 84 -19.80 -26.20 17.11
CA VAL A 84 -19.58 -25.76 15.73
C VAL A 84 -18.74 -24.48 15.72
N CYS A 85 -19.10 -23.46 16.50
CA CYS A 85 -18.32 -22.22 16.58
C CYS A 85 -16.87 -22.47 17.01
N SER A 86 -16.61 -23.33 17.99
CA SER A 86 -15.24 -23.71 18.38
C SER A 86 -14.49 -24.43 17.26
N THR A 87 -15.18 -25.22 16.45
CA THR A 87 -14.59 -25.89 15.28
C THR A 87 -14.24 -24.88 14.17
N LEU A 88 -15.09 -23.87 13.98
CA LEU A 88 -14.83 -22.77 13.05
C LEU A 88 -13.62 -21.94 13.50
N ASP A 89 -13.55 -21.62 14.79
CA ASP A 89 -12.47 -20.85 15.40
C ASP A 89 -11.12 -21.56 15.28
N ALA A 90 -11.09 -22.88 15.49
CA ALA A 90 -9.88 -23.70 15.32
C ALA A 90 -9.37 -23.75 13.87
N ARG A 91 -10.19 -23.35 12.89
CA ARG A 91 -9.88 -23.32 11.45
C ARG A 91 -10.06 -21.92 10.88
N HIS A 92 -9.77 -20.89 11.70
CA HIS A 92 -10.08 -19.50 11.40
C HIS A 92 -9.69 -19.08 9.97
N ASP A 93 -8.46 -19.36 9.53
CA ASP A 93 -7.96 -18.93 8.23
C ASP A 93 -8.74 -19.57 7.06
N GLU A 94 -9.06 -20.87 7.15
CA GLU A 94 -9.84 -21.57 6.14
C GLU A 94 -11.30 -21.08 6.11
N VAL A 95 -11.87 -20.82 7.28
CA VAL A 95 -13.25 -20.31 7.41
C VAL A 95 -13.34 -18.86 6.95
N ALA A 96 -12.33 -18.04 7.23
CA ALA A 96 -12.25 -16.66 6.74
C ALA A 96 -12.28 -16.64 5.22
N LYS A 97 -11.51 -17.51 4.56
CA LYS A 97 -11.54 -17.66 3.10
C LYS A 97 -12.90 -18.15 2.57
N ALA A 98 -13.53 -19.11 3.25
CA ALA A 98 -14.84 -19.63 2.83
C ALA A 98 -15.99 -18.62 3.03
N LEU A 99 -15.85 -17.71 3.99
CA LEU A 99 -16.83 -16.67 4.33
C LEU A 99 -16.45 -15.28 3.80
N GLN A 100 -15.50 -15.22 2.88
CA GLN A 100 -15.10 -14.01 2.18
C GLN A 100 -16.30 -13.38 1.46
N ALA A 101 -16.35 -12.04 1.43
CA ALA A 101 -17.45 -11.32 0.77
C ALA A 101 -17.58 -11.73 -0.72
N PRO A 102 -18.80 -11.86 -1.25
CA PRO A 102 -19.01 -12.13 -2.67
C PRO A 102 -18.27 -11.14 -3.58
N VAL A 103 -18.35 -9.85 -3.29
CA VAL A 103 -17.66 -8.82 -4.07
C VAL A 103 -16.14 -8.96 -4.04
N VAL A 104 -15.56 -9.34 -2.89
CA VAL A 104 -14.11 -9.60 -2.79
C VAL A 104 -13.73 -10.86 -3.56
N THR A 105 -14.56 -11.90 -3.52
CA THR A 105 -14.34 -13.12 -4.32
C THR A 105 -14.31 -12.79 -5.80
N GLN A 106 -15.28 -11.99 -6.28
CA GLN A 106 -15.30 -11.54 -7.66
C GLN A 106 -14.04 -10.75 -8.03
N LEU A 107 -13.63 -9.77 -7.23
CA LEU A 107 -12.43 -8.97 -7.50
C LEU A 107 -11.15 -9.81 -7.49
N LEU A 108 -11.10 -10.88 -6.68
CA LEU A 108 -10.01 -11.86 -6.71
C LEU A 108 -10.02 -12.71 -7.98
N ASP A 109 -11.19 -13.16 -8.44
CA ASP A 109 -11.32 -13.89 -9.70
C ASP A 109 -10.91 -13.03 -10.92
N GLU A 110 -11.11 -11.71 -10.82
CA GLU A 110 -10.64 -10.73 -11.80
C GLU A 110 -9.14 -10.38 -11.65
N THR A 111 -8.44 -10.90 -10.63
CA THR A 111 -7.01 -10.67 -10.42
C THR A 111 -6.16 -11.75 -11.06
N ASP A 112 -5.36 -11.39 -12.08
CA ASP A 112 -4.44 -12.34 -12.71
C ASP A 112 -3.15 -12.49 -11.92
N GLU A 113 -2.53 -11.36 -11.57
CA GLU A 113 -1.20 -11.34 -10.96
C GLU A 113 -1.04 -10.16 -10.00
N VAL A 114 -0.37 -10.42 -8.88
CA VAL A 114 0.04 -9.40 -7.92
C VAL A 114 1.56 -9.47 -7.75
N HIS A 115 2.23 -8.37 -8.06
CA HIS A 115 3.69 -8.27 -7.97
C HIS A 115 4.08 -7.16 -7.01
N PHE A 116 4.87 -7.53 -6.00
CA PHE A 116 5.49 -6.60 -5.07
C PHE A 116 6.96 -6.46 -5.47
N TYR A 117 7.27 -5.38 -6.17
CA TYR A 117 8.64 -5.07 -6.55
C TYR A 117 9.33 -4.43 -5.35
N ARG A 118 10.29 -5.14 -4.75
CA ARG A 118 11.18 -4.57 -3.73
C ARG A 118 12.37 -3.93 -4.43
N ALA A 119 12.30 -2.63 -4.68
CA ALA A 119 13.42 -1.82 -5.14
C ALA A 119 13.48 -0.53 -4.32
N GLY A 120 14.28 -0.52 -3.24
CA GLY A 120 14.57 0.68 -2.45
C GLY A 120 13.36 1.60 -2.18
N ARG A 121 13.55 2.92 -2.35
CA ARG A 121 12.50 3.94 -2.16
C ARG A 121 11.38 3.92 -3.22
N ASN A 122 11.51 3.12 -4.28
CA ASN A 122 10.57 3.03 -5.39
C ASN A 122 9.86 1.67 -5.44
N GLY A 123 9.70 1.01 -4.28
CA GLY A 123 8.91 -0.20 -4.20
C GLY A 123 7.56 0.04 -4.84
N ARG A 124 7.16 -0.79 -5.79
CA ARG A 124 5.88 -0.63 -6.48
C ARG A 124 5.07 -1.90 -6.36
N ILE A 125 3.78 -1.72 -6.22
CA ILE A 125 2.81 -2.79 -6.18
C ILE A 125 2.06 -2.70 -7.48
N VAL A 126 2.21 -3.73 -8.29
CA VAL A 126 1.58 -3.85 -9.59
C VAL A 126 0.56 -4.96 -9.50
N ILE A 127 -0.68 -4.65 -9.85
CA ILE A 127 -1.75 -5.63 -9.93
C ILE A 127 -2.24 -5.65 -11.37
N LYS A 128 -2.24 -6.84 -11.98
CA LYS A 128 -2.83 -7.09 -13.30
C LYS A 128 -4.20 -7.69 -13.10
N LEU A 129 -5.16 -7.13 -13.81
CA LEU A 129 -6.57 -7.44 -13.67
C LEU A 129 -7.15 -7.78 -15.05
N THR A 130 -8.08 -8.73 -15.08
CA THR A 130 -8.85 -9.10 -16.27
C THR A 130 -10.33 -9.14 -15.94
N ARG A 131 -11.13 -8.42 -16.73
CA ARG A 131 -12.60 -8.44 -16.65
C ARG A 131 -13.20 -8.37 -18.04
N GLU A 132 -14.08 -9.31 -18.38
CA GLU A 132 -14.78 -9.35 -19.69
C GLU A 132 -13.84 -9.15 -20.89
N ASP A 133 -12.73 -9.90 -20.93
CA ASP A 133 -11.67 -9.82 -21.95
C ASP A 133 -10.89 -8.48 -22.02
N HIS A 134 -11.10 -7.58 -21.06
CA HIS A 134 -10.32 -6.36 -20.89
C HIS A 134 -9.23 -6.59 -19.87
N HIS A 135 -8.01 -6.19 -20.21
CA HIS A 135 -6.86 -6.27 -19.33
C HIS A 135 -6.46 -4.87 -18.86
N ALA A 136 -6.23 -4.72 -17.57
CA ALA A 136 -5.71 -3.50 -17.00
C ALA A 136 -4.56 -3.77 -16.03
N LYS A 137 -3.76 -2.73 -15.82
CA LYS A 137 -2.67 -2.72 -14.85
C LYS A 137 -2.86 -1.50 -13.95
N ILE A 138 -2.94 -1.73 -12.65
CA ILE A 138 -2.94 -0.68 -11.63
C ILE A 138 -1.62 -0.72 -10.87
N GLU A 139 -1.10 0.46 -10.51
CA GLU A 139 0.23 0.61 -9.91
C GLU A 139 0.18 1.56 -8.72
N PHE A 140 0.79 1.12 -7.62
CA PHE A 140 0.83 1.85 -6.35
C PHE A 140 2.25 1.94 -5.83
N THR A 141 2.58 3.09 -5.25
CA THR A 141 3.73 3.24 -4.35
C THR A 141 3.43 2.63 -2.97
N PRO A 142 4.42 2.39 -2.10
CA PRO A 142 4.18 1.78 -0.79
C PRO A 142 3.41 2.73 0.14
N GLY A 143 3.63 4.04 -0.01
CA GLY A 143 2.89 5.07 0.73
C GLY A 143 1.40 5.06 0.39
N GLU A 144 1.08 4.96 -0.90
CA GLU A 144 -0.29 4.78 -1.39
C GLU A 144 -0.87 3.44 -0.94
N TRP A 145 -0.07 2.38 -0.83
CA TRP A 145 -0.61 1.10 -0.34
C TRP A 145 -0.98 1.11 1.16
N VAL A 146 -0.31 1.91 1.98
CA VAL A 146 -0.45 1.87 3.45
C VAL A 146 -1.48 2.85 4.02
N ARG A 147 -1.58 4.09 3.50
CA ARG A 147 -2.46 5.13 4.09
C ARG A 147 -3.77 5.29 3.33
N GLY A 148 -4.90 4.93 3.95
CA GLY A 148 -6.25 5.44 3.58
C GLY A 148 -6.65 5.30 2.11
N ALA A 149 -6.04 4.37 1.37
CA ALA A 149 -6.06 4.38 -0.09
C ALA A 149 -7.05 3.40 -0.71
N THR A 150 -8.08 3.01 0.04
CA THR A 150 -9.24 2.32 -0.55
C THR A 150 -9.83 3.20 -1.65
N ALA A 151 -10.01 4.50 -1.39
CA ALA A 151 -10.46 5.48 -2.39
C ALA A 151 -9.56 5.59 -3.63
N LYS A 152 -8.23 5.58 -3.46
CA LYS A 152 -7.29 5.65 -4.62
C LYS A 152 -7.27 4.33 -5.40
N LEU A 153 -7.45 3.22 -4.69
CA LEU A 153 -7.52 1.90 -5.32
C LEU A 153 -8.82 1.75 -6.11
N GLU A 154 -9.93 2.17 -5.51
CA GLU A 154 -11.23 2.28 -6.15
C GLU A 154 -11.16 3.20 -7.38
N GLU A 155 -10.58 4.39 -7.28
CA GLU A 155 -10.40 5.32 -8.40
C GLU A 155 -9.63 4.68 -9.56
N GLN A 156 -8.49 4.02 -9.28
CA GLN A 156 -7.70 3.36 -10.32
C GLN A 156 -8.43 2.15 -10.93
N TYR A 157 -9.13 1.36 -10.12
CA TYR A 157 -9.92 0.23 -10.60
C TYR A 157 -11.10 0.70 -11.47
N VAL A 158 -11.80 1.74 -11.04
CA VAL A 158 -12.91 2.35 -11.78
C VAL A 158 -12.42 2.95 -13.10
N ALA A 159 -11.28 3.65 -13.08
CA ALA A 159 -10.66 4.20 -14.28
C ALA A 159 -10.20 3.11 -15.26
N ALA A 160 -9.76 1.96 -14.75
CA ALA A 160 -9.29 0.83 -15.54
C ALA A 160 -10.43 0.08 -16.27
N PHE A 161 -11.58 -0.10 -15.62
CA PHE A 161 -12.66 -0.97 -16.14
C PHE A 161 -13.98 -0.24 -16.44
N PHE A 162 -14.04 1.08 -16.22
CA PHE A 162 -15.26 1.90 -16.34
C PHE A 162 -16.53 1.29 -15.67
N PRO A 163 -16.46 0.65 -14.49
CA PRO A 163 -17.65 0.12 -13.86
C PRO A 163 -18.46 1.27 -13.25
N ALA A 164 -19.68 1.48 -13.73
CA ALA A 164 -20.65 2.38 -13.12
C ALA A 164 -21.30 1.80 -11.84
N GLU A 165 -20.98 0.55 -11.46
CA GLU A 165 -21.80 -0.26 -10.55
C GLU A 165 -21.03 -1.04 -9.46
N VAL A 166 -19.72 -0.81 -9.29
CA VAL A 166 -18.94 -1.50 -8.25
C VAL A 166 -18.95 -0.63 -6.98
N ASP A 167 -20.02 -0.73 -6.20
CA ASP A 167 -20.12 -0.13 -4.86
C ASP A 167 -19.45 -1.08 -3.86
N VAL A 168 -18.17 -0.82 -3.56
CA VAL A 168 -17.33 -1.66 -2.71
C VAL A 168 -16.98 -0.86 -1.46
N GLU A 169 -17.36 -1.40 -0.30
CA GLU A 169 -17.06 -0.73 0.96
C GLU A 169 -15.56 -0.78 1.29
N ASP A 170 -15.09 0.19 2.07
CA ASP A 170 -13.70 0.27 2.53
C ASP A 170 -13.22 -1.03 3.19
N GLU A 171 -14.09 -1.74 3.92
CA GLU A 171 -13.76 -3.01 4.56
C GLU A 171 -13.41 -4.10 3.53
N HIS A 172 -14.16 -4.19 2.43
CA HIS A 172 -13.92 -5.15 1.35
C HIS A 172 -12.62 -4.85 0.62
N TRP A 173 -12.30 -3.58 0.37
CA TRP A 173 -11.01 -3.19 -0.21
C TRP A 173 -9.83 -3.57 0.68
N ASN A 174 -9.98 -3.41 2.00
CA ASN A 174 -8.94 -3.81 2.94
C ASN A 174 -8.77 -5.34 3.00
N GLU A 175 -9.88 -6.09 2.95
CA GLU A 175 -9.88 -7.55 2.83
C GLU A 175 -9.16 -8.00 1.55
N LEU A 176 -9.49 -7.41 0.40
CA LEU A 176 -8.84 -7.69 -0.88
C LEU A 176 -7.33 -7.41 -0.82
N LYS A 177 -6.92 -6.28 -0.26
CA LYS A 177 -5.49 -5.93 -0.08
C LYS A 177 -4.75 -6.89 0.84
N ALA A 178 -5.41 -7.43 1.86
CA ALA A 178 -4.82 -8.45 2.72
C ALA A 178 -4.53 -9.73 1.93
N VAL A 179 -5.50 -10.21 1.14
CA VAL A 179 -5.30 -11.39 0.29
C VAL A 179 -4.24 -11.13 -0.78
N TRP A 180 -4.25 -9.99 -1.45
CA TRP A 180 -3.22 -9.62 -2.42
C TRP A 180 -1.81 -9.61 -1.80
N ARG A 181 -1.63 -9.18 -0.54
CA ARG A 181 -0.34 -9.28 0.15
C ARG A 181 0.11 -10.72 0.37
N GLU A 182 -0.81 -11.65 0.60
CA GLU A 182 -0.51 -13.06 0.85
C GLU A 182 -0.15 -13.80 -0.44
N VAL A 183 -0.82 -13.48 -1.56
CA VAL A 183 -0.59 -14.13 -2.86
C VAL A 183 0.46 -13.41 -3.72
N ALA A 184 0.92 -12.24 -3.31
CA ALA A 184 1.89 -11.45 -4.06
C ALA A 184 3.19 -12.21 -4.28
N SER A 185 3.63 -12.23 -5.54
CA SER A 185 5.01 -12.57 -5.85
C SER A 185 5.90 -11.38 -5.48
N VAL A 186 6.81 -11.60 -4.54
CA VAL A 186 7.86 -10.61 -4.25
C VAL A 186 8.92 -10.76 -5.33
N ILE A 187 8.97 -9.78 -6.23
CA ILE A 187 10.04 -9.68 -7.22
C ILE A 187 11.14 -8.85 -6.57
N GLU A 188 12.14 -9.55 -6.06
CA GLU A 188 13.46 -8.98 -5.81
C GLU A 188 14.07 -8.72 -7.19
N GLY A 189 14.31 -7.46 -7.54
CA GLY A 189 14.91 -7.15 -8.83
C GLY A 189 16.32 -7.74 -8.89
N ASP A 190 16.62 -8.56 -9.89
CA ASP A 190 17.93 -9.21 -10.10
C ASP A 190 19.11 -8.23 -10.18
N ASP A 191 18.86 -6.93 -10.32
CA ASP A 191 19.88 -5.88 -10.42
C ASP A 191 20.03 -4.99 -9.17
N TYR A 192 19.25 -5.23 -8.10
CA TYR A 192 19.31 -4.38 -6.89
C TYR A 192 20.36 -4.91 -5.90
N ASP A 193 21.57 -4.35 -5.98
CA ASP A 193 22.71 -4.76 -5.16
C ASP A 193 22.99 -3.78 -4.00
N SER A 194 24.06 -4.04 -3.23
CA SER A 194 24.46 -3.15 -2.13
C SER A 194 24.81 -1.73 -2.59
N ILE A 195 25.20 -1.54 -3.85
CA ILE A 195 25.53 -0.23 -4.42
C ILE A 195 24.23 0.56 -4.66
N ASP A 196 23.13 -0.08 -5.02
CA ASP A 196 21.84 0.61 -5.13
C ASP A 196 21.32 1.10 -3.78
N ALA A 197 21.43 0.28 -2.74
CA ALA A 197 21.05 0.69 -1.39
C ALA A 197 21.87 1.91 -0.92
N ILE A 198 23.18 1.91 -1.17
CA ILE A 198 24.05 3.04 -0.84
C ILE A 198 23.72 4.26 -1.72
N SER A 199 23.37 4.05 -2.99
CA SER A 199 22.98 5.13 -3.90
C SER A 199 21.69 5.82 -3.45
N ASP A 200 20.69 5.07 -2.98
CA ASP A 200 19.44 5.59 -2.43
C ASP A 200 19.68 6.42 -1.16
N ASP A 201 20.54 5.94 -0.26
CA ASP A 201 20.92 6.67 0.95
C ASP A 201 21.70 7.95 0.63
N VAL A 202 22.57 7.92 -0.38
CA VAL A 202 23.28 9.10 -0.90
C VAL A 202 22.29 10.12 -1.47
N LEU A 203 21.32 9.70 -2.29
CA LEU A 203 20.27 10.58 -2.82
C LEU A 203 19.42 11.19 -1.69
N SER A 204 19.07 10.39 -0.67
CA SER A 204 18.35 10.91 0.49
C SER A 204 19.11 12.00 1.24
N ARG A 205 20.43 11.82 1.41
CA ARG A 205 21.26 12.80 2.11
C ARG A 205 21.47 14.04 1.26
N LEU A 206 21.65 13.85 -0.05
CA LEU A 206 21.71 14.95 -1.01
C LEU A 206 20.46 15.82 -0.93
N ARG A 207 19.24 15.26 -0.88
CA ARG A 207 18.01 16.05 -0.67
C ARG A 207 18.12 16.98 0.54
N ASN A 208 18.49 16.44 1.70
CA ASN A 208 18.67 17.23 2.93
C ASN A 208 19.79 18.28 2.84
N TRP A 209 20.84 18.01 2.05
CA TRP A 209 21.96 18.92 1.83
C TRP A 209 21.63 20.04 0.82
N VAL A 210 20.82 19.73 -0.18
CA VAL A 210 20.44 20.61 -1.29
C VAL A 210 19.28 21.55 -0.90
N SER A 211 18.47 21.20 0.10
CA SER A 211 17.41 22.07 0.63
C SER A 211 17.90 23.34 1.33
N VAL A 212 19.21 23.56 1.47
CA VAL A 212 19.76 24.77 2.11
C VAL A 212 20.06 25.83 1.03
N PRO A 213 19.40 27.00 1.06
CA PRO A 213 19.39 27.94 -0.06
C PRO A 213 20.69 28.75 -0.18
N PHE A 214 21.15 28.96 -1.41
CA PHE A 214 22.01 30.08 -1.78
C PHE A 214 21.77 30.52 -3.23
N ASP A 215 22.00 31.81 -3.46
CA ASP A 215 21.47 32.58 -4.57
C ASP A 215 22.45 32.64 -5.76
N THR A 216 21.95 32.37 -6.97
CA THR A 216 22.55 32.60 -8.31
C THR A 216 23.96 32.08 -8.65
N ARG A 217 24.23 32.05 -9.96
CA ARG A 217 25.44 31.56 -10.66
C ARG A 217 26.77 32.17 -10.15
N GLU A 218 26.73 33.33 -9.48
CA GLU A 218 27.89 33.95 -8.81
C GLU A 218 28.27 33.29 -7.47
N ALA A 219 27.38 32.48 -6.88
CA ALA A 219 27.61 31.88 -5.57
C ALA A 219 28.51 30.64 -5.60
N LEU A 220 28.76 30.02 -6.76
CA LEU A 220 29.76 28.96 -6.88
C LEU A 220 31.20 29.46 -6.65
N ASP A 221 31.48 30.73 -6.92
CA ASP A 221 32.82 31.31 -6.73
C ASP A 221 32.99 31.99 -5.36
N ARG A 222 31.91 32.26 -4.61
CA ARG A 222 31.95 33.09 -3.38
C ARG A 222 31.17 32.58 -2.15
N ALA A 223 30.37 31.52 -2.23
CA ALA A 223 29.58 31.02 -1.10
C ALA A 223 29.60 29.47 -1.02
N PRO A 224 29.29 28.86 0.15
CA PRO A 224 29.37 27.41 0.37
C PRO A 224 28.15 26.68 -0.21
N THR A 225 27.83 26.92 -1.48
CA THR A 225 26.65 26.35 -2.14
C THR A 225 27.04 25.09 -2.89
N ASN A 226 26.24 24.04 -2.73
CA ASN A 226 26.51 22.75 -3.35
C ASN A 226 25.68 22.50 -4.61
N VAL A 227 24.86 23.48 -5.05
CA VAL A 227 23.94 23.33 -6.20
C VAL A 227 23.76 24.59 -7.03
N VAL A 228 23.40 24.44 -8.31
CA VAL A 228 22.98 25.53 -9.20
C VAL A 228 21.76 25.10 -10.01
N HIS A 229 20.68 25.88 -9.96
CA HIS A 229 19.50 25.66 -10.81
C HIS A 229 19.64 26.37 -12.15
N GLU A 230 19.25 25.69 -13.24
CA GLU A 230 19.20 26.23 -14.60
C GLU A 230 17.85 25.86 -15.21
N GLU A 231 17.03 26.87 -15.51
CA GLU A 231 15.71 26.68 -16.12
C GLU A 231 15.78 26.47 -17.63
N ASP A 232 16.73 27.13 -18.31
CA ASP A 232 16.92 27.02 -19.74
C ASP A 232 18.12 26.11 -20.07
N VAL A 233 17.79 24.86 -20.42
CA VAL A 233 18.77 23.85 -20.81
C VAL A 233 18.99 23.77 -22.33
N SER A 234 18.41 24.68 -23.12
CA SER A 234 18.49 24.65 -24.59
C SER A 234 19.92 24.75 -25.15
N ASN A 235 20.85 25.26 -24.35
CA ASN A 235 22.28 25.35 -24.70
C ASN A 235 23.08 24.07 -24.36
N PHE A 236 22.41 22.98 -23.97
CA PHE A 236 23.04 21.76 -23.47
C PHE A 236 22.58 20.52 -24.24
N ASP A 237 23.11 20.34 -25.46
CA ASP A 237 22.76 19.24 -26.38
C ASP A 237 23.00 17.82 -25.84
N ALA A 238 23.68 17.67 -24.71
CA ALA A 238 24.09 16.38 -24.14
C ALA A 238 23.30 15.98 -22.88
N LEU A 239 22.21 16.69 -22.54
CA LEU A 239 21.33 16.35 -21.43
C LEU A 239 20.14 15.53 -21.92
N ASP A 240 19.80 14.49 -21.17
CA ASP A 240 18.64 13.63 -21.44
C ASP A 240 17.33 14.24 -20.89
N THR A 241 17.19 15.57 -20.99
CA THR A 241 15.99 16.31 -20.56
C THR A 241 15.83 17.61 -21.35
N THR A 242 14.58 18.04 -21.52
CA THR A 242 14.22 19.37 -22.04
C THR A 242 13.70 20.32 -20.94
N GLY A 243 13.64 19.84 -19.69
CA GLY A 243 13.14 20.58 -18.53
C GLY A 243 14.25 21.17 -17.64
N PRO A 244 13.89 21.87 -16.55
CA PRO A 244 14.85 22.49 -15.65
C PRO A 244 15.79 21.47 -15.01
N VAL A 245 17.02 21.90 -14.69
CA VAL A 245 18.08 21.05 -14.13
C VAL A 245 18.71 21.71 -12.91
N VAL A 246 19.06 20.87 -11.93
CA VAL A 246 19.91 21.27 -10.82
C VAL A 246 21.28 20.61 -10.94
N TRP A 247 22.31 21.43 -11.02
CA TRP A 247 23.71 21.03 -11.06
C TRP A 247 24.26 20.89 -9.66
N VAL A 248 24.50 19.66 -9.20
CA VAL A 248 25.01 19.35 -7.86
C VAL A 248 26.52 19.19 -7.88
N GLN A 249 27.23 19.84 -6.94
CA GLN A 249 28.67 19.71 -6.80
C GLN A 249 29.10 18.28 -6.50
N GLY A 250 30.15 17.84 -7.19
CA GLY A 250 30.72 16.52 -6.99
C GLY A 250 31.31 16.31 -5.59
N GLU A 251 31.71 17.38 -4.90
CA GLU A 251 32.19 17.33 -3.52
C GLU A 251 31.04 17.00 -2.55
N ALA A 252 29.88 17.63 -2.70
CA ALA A 252 28.68 17.30 -1.92
C ALA A 252 28.23 15.83 -2.08
N ILE A 253 28.25 15.31 -3.30
CA ILE A 253 27.98 13.89 -3.55
C ILE A 253 29.03 13.01 -2.86
N ARG A 254 30.31 13.42 -2.91
CA ARG A 254 31.41 12.68 -2.29
C ARG A 254 31.31 12.65 -0.77
N ASP A 255 30.88 13.74 -0.16
CA ASP A 255 30.66 13.83 1.28
C ASP A 255 29.48 12.95 1.69
N CYS A 256 28.37 12.99 0.94
CA CYS A 256 27.24 12.08 1.16
C CYS A 256 27.64 10.60 1.04
N VAL A 257 28.49 10.26 0.05
CA VAL A 257 29.03 8.88 -0.10
C VAL A 257 29.92 8.49 1.09
N SER A 258 30.70 9.43 1.62
CA SER A 258 31.54 9.19 2.79
C SER A 258 30.72 8.92 4.04
N ASP A 259 29.63 9.65 4.22
CA ASP A 259 28.77 9.54 5.40
C ASP A 259 27.97 8.23 5.43
N VAL A 260 27.68 7.66 4.26
CA VAL A 260 26.96 6.38 4.13
C VAL A 260 27.93 5.18 4.13
N GLY A 261 29.19 5.40 3.76
CA GLY A 261 30.16 4.31 3.66
C GLY A 261 31.60 4.78 3.52
N SER A 262 32.20 4.54 2.35
CA SER A 262 33.61 4.86 2.08
C SER A 262 33.72 5.71 0.82
N HIS A 263 34.55 6.76 0.87
CA HIS A 263 34.90 7.56 -0.32
C HIS A 263 35.37 6.72 -1.54
N LYS A 264 35.84 5.49 -1.32
CA LYS A 264 36.24 4.56 -2.39
C LYS A 264 35.08 4.15 -3.30
N LEU A 265 33.85 4.20 -2.81
CA LEU A 265 32.63 3.85 -3.57
C LEU A 265 32.16 4.98 -4.50
N TYR A 266 32.73 6.19 -4.38
CA TYR A 266 32.28 7.35 -5.14
C TYR A 266 32.21 7.13 -6.67
N PRO A 267 33.22 6.52 -7.34
CA PRO A 267 33.14 6.27 -8.78
C PRO A 267 32.01 5.30 -9.16
N GLU A 268 31.80 4.28 -8.33
CA GLU A 268 30.79 3.23 -8.54
C GLU A 268 29.38 3.79 -8.35
N ILE A 269 29.16 4.60 -7.31
CA ILE A 269 27.90 5.32 -7.07
C ILE A 269 27.59 6.30 -8.19
N ILE A 270 28.58 7.06 -8.69
CA ILE A 270 28.35 7.95 -9.84
C ILE A 270 28.01 7.18 -11.12
N SER A 271 28.62 6.00 -11.33
CA SER A 271 28.24 5.13 -12.45
C SER A 271 26.80 4.65 -12.32
N ARG A 272 26.44 4.15 -11.13
CA ARG A 272 25.11 3.59 -10.87
C ARG A 272 24.00 4.65 -10.95
N LEU A 273 24.22 5.84 -10.40
CA LEU A 273 23.30 6.97 -10.55
C LEU A 273 23.12 7.41 -12.01
N ARG A 274 24.15 7.28 -12.85
CA ARG A 274 24.01 7.55 -14.29
C ARG A 274 23.26 6.43 -15.01
N GLU A 275 23.57 5.17 -14.71
CA GLU A 275 22.89 3.99 -15.28
C GLU A 275 21.38 3.99 -14.97
N ARG A 276 21.01 4.42 -13.77
CA ARG A 276 19.62 4.59 -13.31
C ARG A 276 18.90 5.80 -13.90
N GLY A 277 19.61 6.69 -14.60
CA GLY A 277 19.06 7.95 -15.11
C GLY A 277 18.85 9.02 -14.04
N ASP A 278 19.37 8.83 -12.83
CA ASP A 278 19.33 9.83 -11.75
C ASP A 278 20.22 11.05 -12.08
N ILE A 279 21.34 10.82 -12.78
CA ILE A 279 22.18 11.87 -13.37
C ILE A 279 21.86 12.01 -14.86
N LEU A 280 21.34 13.18 -15.25
CA LEU A 280 20.74 13.45 -16.57
C LEU A 280 21.74 13.66 -17.72
N GLY A 281 23.01 13.36 -17.52
CA GLY A 281 24.02 13.57 -18.54
C GLY A 281 25.46 13.67 -18.03
N PRO A 282 26.38 14.18 -18.87
CA PRO A 282 27.78 14.30 -18.48
C PRO A 282 27.97 15.37 -17.41
N GLN A 283 28.96 15.16 -16.56
CA GLN A 283 29.42 16.17 -15.61
C GLN A 283 29.98 17.40 -16.34
N LYS A 284 29.82 18.59 -15.75
CA LYS A 284 30.38 19.85 -16.26
C LYS A 284 31.31 20.48 -15.23
N ARG A 285 32.16 21.41 -15.68
CA ARG A 285 32.81 22.38 -14.80
C ARG A 285 32.08 23.70 -14.80
N ILE A 286 31.73 24.19 -13.62
CA ILE A 286 31.25 25.56 -13.40
C ILE A 286 32.19 26.18 -12.36
N GLY A 287 32.90 27.25 -12.75
CA GLY A 287 34.05 27.75 -11.98
C GLY A 287 35.11 26.67 -11.79
N ASN A 288 35.59 26.49 -10.56
CA ASN A 288 36.54 25.43 -10.19
C ASN A 288 35.87 24.08 -9.85
N HIS A 289 34.54 24.04 -9.78
CA HIS A 289 33.78 22.90 -9.27
C HIS A 289 33.33 21.98 -10.40
N ARG A 290 33.42 20.68 -10.16
CA ARG A 290 32.80 19.66 -11.00
C ARG A 290 31.36 19.47 -10.52
N VAL A 291 30.40 19.52 -11.43
CA VAL A 291 28.97 19.43 -11.14
C VAL A 291 28.29 18.36 -11.99
N TYR A 292 27.23 17.77 -11.47
CA TYR A 292 26.42 16.73 -12.12
C TYR A 292 24.96 17.18 -12.23
N PRO A 293 24.30 16.96 -13.38
CA PRO A 293 22.92 17.39 -13.59
C PRO A 293 21.91 16.40 -13.00
N PHE A 294 20.94 16.90 -12.22
CA PHE A 294 19.81 16.15 -11.66
C PHE A 294 18.48 16.85 -12.00
N THR A 295 17.37 16.11 -11.97
CA THR A 295 16.04 16.74 -12.01
C THR A 295 15.74 17.42 -10.68
N PRO A 296 15.11 18.61 -10.66
CA PRO A 296 14.71 19.28 -9.43
C PRO A 296 13.85 18.40 -8.52
N THR A 297 12.93 17.61 -9.10
CA THR A 297 12.04 16.70 -8.36
C THR A 297 12.79 15.57 -7.65
N LEU A 298 13.85 15.03 -8.25
CA LEU A 298 14.60 13.90 -7.68
C LEU A 298 15.37 14.28 -6.41
N ILE A 299 15.83 15.52 -6.33
CA ILE A 299 16.55 16.07 -5.18
C ILE A 299 15.65 16.97 -4.32
N GLU A 300 14.34 16.96 -4.56
CA GLU A 300 13.34 17.74 -3.82
C GLU A 300 13.70 19.24 -3.73
N TYR A 301 14.29 19.76 -4.82
CA TYR A 301 14.64 21.17 -4.94
C TYR A 301 13.42 21.96 -5.44
N ASP A 302 12.94 22.87 -4.59
CA ASP A 302 11.84 23.78 -4.89
C ASP A 302 12.40 25.19 -5.11
N PRO A 303 12.34 25.73 -6.34
CA PRO A 303 12.83 27.07 -6.63
C PRO A 303 11.96 28.19 -6.01
N GLU A 304 10.68 27.94 -5.71
CA GLU A 304 9.77 28.97 -5.18
C GLU A 304 9.93 29.14 -3.66
N ASN A 305 10.26 28.07 -2.94
CA ASN A 305 10.64 28.11 -1.51
C ASN A 305 11.89 28.97 -1.24
N LEU A 306 12.65 29.30 -2.30
CA LEU A 306 13.88 30.11 -2.24
C LEU A 306 13.61 31.61 -2.08
N ALA A 307 12.50 32.13 -2.63
CA ALA A 307 12.18 33.55 -2.57
C ALA A 307 11.72 33.99 -1.17
N THR A 308 10.99 33.11 -0.46
CA THR A 308 10.36 33.44 0.82
C THR A 308 11.33 33.49 2.00
N ILE A 309 12.43 32.71 1.96
CA ILE A 309 13.42 32.64 3.05
C ILE A 309 14.48 33.75 2.94
N ALA A 310 14.76 34.25 1.73
CA ALA A 310 15.65 35.38 1.51
C ALA A 310 15.06 36.68 2.11
N GLU A 311 13.75 36.91 1.99
CA GLU A 311 13.07 38.07 2.59
C GLU A 311 13.02 38.03 4.12
N THR A 312 13.08 36.85 4.74
CA THR A 312 13.02 36.74 6.21
C THR A 312 14.37 36.95 6.92
N ARG A 313 15.47 37.05 6.18
CA ARG A 313 16.83 37.14 6.75
C ARG A 313 17.51 38.50 6.62
N ASP A 314 16.87 39.45 5.94
CA ASP A 314 17.31 40.85 5.86
C ASP A 314 16.85 41.72 7.04
N GLU A 315 16.27 41.13 8.10
CA GLU A 315 16.19 41.77 9.41
C GLU A 315 17.35 41.30 10.31
N PRO A 316 18.45 42.08 10.42
CA PRO A 316 19.47 41.82 11.42
C PRO A 316 18.91 42.20 12.80
N GLU A 317 19.07 41.28 13.75
CA GLU A 317 18.85 41.48 15.19
C GLU A 317 17.40 41.58 15.67
N ARG A 318 16.86 40.44 16.12
CA ARG A 318 16.20 40.30 17.43
C ARG A 318 15.81 38.85 17.64
N PHE A 319 16.66 38.07 18.30
CA PHE A 319 16.23 37.12 19.33
C PHE A 319 17.46 36.63 20.09
N ILE A 320 18.01 37.52 20.93
CA ILE A 320 18.78 37.12 22.09
C ILE A 320 17.79 36.55 23.10
N GLY A 321 17.94 35.26 23.40
CA GLY A 321 17.67 34.59 24.68
C GLY A 321 16.39 34.88 25.45
N ARG A 322 15.66 33.82 25.79
CA ARG A 322 15.49 33.39 27.20
C ARG A 322 14.86 32.00 27.29
N LEU A 323 15.30 31.31 28.36
CA LEU A 323 14.57 30.28 29.10
C LEU A 323 13.06 30.58 29.21
#